data_AF-A0A8S3QVC5-F1
#
_entry.id   AF-A0A8S3QVC5-F1
#
_cell.length_a   1.000
_cell.length_b   1.000
_cell.length_c   1.000
_cell.angle_alpha   90.00
_cell.angle_beta   90.00
_cell.angle_gamma   90.00
#
_symmetry.space_group_name_H-M   'P 1'
#
loop_
_entity.id
_entity.type
_entity.pdbx_description
1 polymer ?
#
loop_
_entity_poly.entity_id
_entity_poly.type
_entity_poly.pdbx_seq_one_letter_code
_entity_poly.pdbx_strand_id
1 'polypeptide(L)'
;MYIAGSTIPLLMRAGLNDPTAGTERLPYIMRGIKKSQNNVSRNRLPITSEVLKRLCNLLSTGVFSPFMDLMLQCAFMTAFFGFLRCGEFTCKTKDDYLNCVIIDDVEISLLHDRFVLKLKTSKTDPFRLGVEITINENDIFRPVHIMNKYLKYKHSWEL
;
A
#
# COMPACT_ATOMS: atom_id res chain seq x y z
N MET A 1 19.16 -29.97 4.75
CA MET A 1 19.09 -30.77 3.50
C MET A 1 19.45 -29.84 2.33
N TYR A 2 20.70 -29.92 1.85
CA TYR A 2 21.41 -28.86 1.10
C TYR A 2 21.55 -29.15 -0.41
N ILE A 3 20.73 -30.04 -0.97
CA ILE A 3 21.03 -30.71 -2.25
C ILE A 3 20.40 -30.09 -3.52
N ALA A 4 19.61 -29.02 -3.42
CA ALA A 4 18.98 -28.39 -4.60
C ALA A 4 19.61 -27.06 -5.03
N GLY A 5 20.49 -26.47 -4.23
CA GLY A 5 21.08 -25.15 -4.51
C GLY A 5 22.28 -25.18 -5.45
N SER A 6 23.00 -26.29 -5.50
CA SER A 6 24.23 -26.46 -6.30
C SER A 6 23.98 -27.16 -7.65
N THR A 7 22.87 -27.88 -7.81
CA THR A 7 22.60 -28.70 -9.01
C THR A 7 22.19 -27.85 -10.20
N ILE A 8 21.34 -26.84 -10.02
CA ILE A 8 20.84 -26.00 -11.13
C ILE A 8 21.98 -25.20 -11.81
N PRO A 9 22.88 -24.52 -11.07
CA PRO A 9 24.01 -23.83 -11.70
C PRO A 9 25.00 -24.77 -12.38
N LEU A 10 25.20 -25.99 -11.85
CA LEU A 10 26.10 -26.99 -12.43
C LEU A 10 25.52 -27.61 -13.71
N LEU A 11 24.22 -27.88 -13.75
CA LEU A 11 23.50 -28.36 -14.94
C LEU A 11 23.48 -27.31 -16.07
N MET A 12 23.24 -26.04 -15.72
CA MET A 12 23.33 -24.93 -16.69
C MET A 12 24.75 -24.71 -17.23
N ARG A 13 25.78 -24.87 -16.38
CA ARG A 13 27.19 -24.81 -16.79
C ARG A 13 27.62 -26.01 -17.64
N ALA A 14 26.95 -27.15 -17.51
CA ALA A 14 27.15 -28.35 -18.33
C ALA A 14 26.39 -28.31 -19.67
N GLY A 15 25.71 -27.20 -19.99
CA GLY A 15 24.98 -27.04 -21.26
C GLY A 15 23.67 -27.81 -21.34
N LEU A 16 23.15 -28.33 -20.23
CA LEU A 16 21.87 -29.03 -20.19
C LEU A 16 20.72 -28.02 -20.03
N ASN A 17 19.65 -28.21 -20.78
CA ASN A 17 18.44 -27.38 -20.69
C ASN A 17 17.91 -27.34 -19.24
N ASP A 18 17.38 -26.19 -18.82
CA ASP A 18 16.83 -26.02 -17.48
C ASP A 18 15.73 -27.06 -17.21
N PRO A 19 15.93 -28.02 -16.28
CA PRO A 19 14.91 -29.01 -15.96
C PRO A 19 13.65 -28.38 -15.33
N THR A 20 13.71 -27.10 -14.95
CA THR A 20 12.60 -26.35 -14.36
C THR A 20 11.79 -25.54 -15.39
N ALA A 21 12.24 -25.46 -16.66
CA ALA A 21 11.60 -24.66 -17.72
C ALA A 21 10.16 -25.10 -18.06
N GLY A 22 9.77 -26.34 -17.73
CA GLY A 22 8.41 -26.85 -17.95
C GLY A 22 7.48 -26.75 -16.73
N THR A 23 7.96 -26.24 -15.60
CA THR A 23 7.21 -26.22 -14.34
C THR A 23 7.16 -24.83 -13.74
N GLU A 24 6.11 -24.06 -14.05
CA GLU A 24 5.96 -22.68 -13.53
C GLU A 24 5.93 -22.60 -12.00
N ARG A 25 5.51 -23.67 -11.32
CA ARG A 25 5.35 -23.69 -9.85
C ARG A 25 6.63 -23.99 -9.09
N LEU A 26 7.55 -24.76 -9.68
CA LEU A 26 8.80 -25.17 -9.03
C LEU A 26 9.69 -23.99 -8.58
N PRO A 27 9.89 -22.91 -9.38
CA PRO A 27 10.67 -21.76 -8.92
C PRO A 27 10.02 -21.05 -7.72
N TYR A 28 8.69 -20.99 -7.63
CA TYR A 28 8.01 -20.43 -6.46
C TYR A 28 8.21 -21.29 -5.21
N ILE A 29 8.15 -22.62 -5.34
CA ILE A 29 8.40 -23.57 -4.25
C ILE A 29 9.84 -23.43 -3.75
N MET A 30 10.83 -23.42 -4.65
CA MET A 30 12.24 -23.24 -4.28
C MET A 30 12.48 -21.88 -3.59
N ARG A 31 11.83 -20.81 -4.06
CA ARG A 31 11.92 -19.48 -3.45
C ARG A 31 11.29 -19.46 -2.05
N GLY A 32 10.19 -20.20 -1.86
CA GLY A 32 9.55 -20.41 -0.56
C GLY A 32 10.47 -21.13 0.42
N ILE A 33 11.05 -22.26 0.00
CA ILE A 33 11.99 -23.05 0.81
C ILE A 33 13.23 -22.22 1.20
N LYS A 34 13.81 -21.48 0.23
CA LYS A 34 14.96 -20.60 0.50
C LYS A 34 14.62 -19.51 1.52
N LYS A 35 13.43 -18.90 1.43
CA LYS A 35 12.95 -17.94 2.44
C LYS A 35 12.73 -18.59 3.81
N SER A 36 12.21 -19.82 3.84
CA SER A 36 11.96 -20.56 5.08
C SER A 36 13.25 -20.98 5.80
N GLN A 37 14.30 -21.31 5.05
CA GLN A 37 15.58 -21.76 5.61
C GLN A 37 16.46 -20.60 6.09
N ASN A 38 16.38 -19.42 5.45
CA ASN A 38 17.17 -18.22 5.79
C ASN A 38 16.41 -17.23 6.68
N ASN A 39 15.51 -17.72 7.53
CA ASN A 39 14.47 -16.91 8.16
C ASN A 39 14.97 -16.07 9.34
N VAL A 40 15.83 -15.08 9.08
CA VAL A 40 15.94 -13.87 9.92
C VAL A 40 14.73 -13.00 9.59
N SER A 41 13.55 -13.44 10.00
CA SER A 41 12.33 -12.65 9.87
C SER A 41 12.48 -11.40 10.76
N ARG A 42 12.70 -10.24 10.14
CA ARG A 42 12.43 -8.97 10.82
C ARG A 42 10.94 -8.94 11.15
N ASN A 43 10.60 -9.00 12.43
CA ASN A 43 9.22 -8.84 12.87
C ASN A 43 8.66 -7.52 12.33
N ARG A 44 7.63 -7.63 11.49
CA ARG A 44 6.85 -6.48 11.03
C ARG A 44 5.89 -6.13 12.16
N LEU A 45 6.21 -5.08 12.90
CA LEU A 45 5.33 -4.58 13.95
C LEU A 45 4.08 -3.95 13.29
N PRO A 46 2.88 -4.21 13.82
CA PRO A 46 1.67 -3.55 13.34
C PRO A 46 1.74 -2.06 13.64
N ILE A 47 1.20 -1.24 12.74
CA ILE A 47 0.89 0.15 13.07
C ILE A 47 -0.32 0.09 13.99
N THR A 48 -0.15 0.48 15.25
CA THR A 48 -1.24 0.57 16.22
C THR A 48 -1.88 1.97 16.17
N SER A 49 -3.08 2.10 16.73
CA SER A 49 -3.77 3.37 16.87
C SER A 49 -2.92 4.43 17.57
N GLU A 50 -2.13 4.04 18.57
CA GLU A 50 -1.22 4.93 19.30
C GLU A 50 -0.09 5.46 18.42
N VAL A 51 0.49 4.60 17.57
CA VAL A 51 1.52 5.02 16.62
C VAL A 51 0.92 5.99 15.60
N LEU A 52 -0.26 5.71 15.07
CA LEU A 52 -0.96 6.60 14.16
C LEU A 52 -1.21 7.97 14.82
N LYS A 53 -1.74 7.98 16.04
CA LYS A 53 -2.01 9.21 16.80
C LYS A 53 -0.74 10.04 16.99
N ARG A 54 0.36 9.39 17.36
CA ARG A 54 1.66 10.06 17.54
C ARG A 54 2.17 10.65 16.23
N LEU A 55 2.04 9.94 15.12
CA LEU A 55 2.42 10.43 13.79
C LEU A 55 1.59 11.66 13.39
N CYS A 56 0.26 11.59 13.52
CA CYS A 56 -0.62 12.71 13.20
C CYS A 56 -0.36 13.94 14.08
N ASN A 57 -0.10 13.74 15.37
CA ASN A 57 0.27 14.82 16.28
C ASN A 57 1.58 15.49 15.87
N LEU A 58 2.60 14.69 15.50
CA LEU A 58 3.87 15.23 15.01
C LEU A 58 3.67 16.04 13.73
N LEU A 59 2.92 15.52 12.75
CA LEU A 59 2.64 16.27 11.51
C LEU A 59 1.84 17.55 11.76
N SER A 60 1.03 17.59 12.81
CA SER A 60 0.31 18.81 13.21
C SER A 60 1.22 19.90 13.77
N THR A 61 2.46 19.56 14.17
CA THR A 61 3.45 20.55 14.63
C THR A 61 4.20 21.25 13.50
N GLY A 62 4.03 20.82 12.24
CA GLY A 62 4.67 21.41 11.07
C GLY A 62 6.07 20.86 10.83
N VAL A 63 6.17 19.65 10.27
CA VAL A 63 7.46 18.96 10.03
C VAL A 63 7.98 19.26 8.64
N PHE A 64 7.10 19.26 7.64
CA PHE A 64 7.46 19.52 6.25
C PHE A 64 6.86 20.87 5.81
N SER A 65 5.87 20.83 4.92
CA SER A 65 5.05 21.99 4.56
C SER A 65 3.61 21.74 4.98
N PRO A 66 2.80 22.79 5.22
CA PRO A 66 1.41 22.63 5.64
C PRO A 66 0.59 21.69 4.72
N PHE A 67 0.87 21.76 3.41
CA PHE A 67 0.26 20.87 2.42
C PHE A 67 0.74 19.42 2.58
N MET A 68 2.05 19.20 2.64
CA MET A 68 2.63 17.85 2.73
C MET A 68 2.27 17.17 4.04
N ASP A 69 2.26 17.92 5.15
CA ASP A 69 1.86 17.41 6.46
C ASP A 69 0.38 17.00 6.46
N LEU A 70 -0.49 17.80 5.86
CA LEU A 70 -1.92 17.48 5.74
C LEU A 70 -2.18 16.30 4.80
N MET A 71 -1.47 16.24 3.67
CA MET A 71 -1.52 15.12 2.73
C MET A 71 -1.09 13.81 3.40
N LEU A 72 0.01 13.85 4.16
CA LEU A 72 0.53 12.67 4.83
C LEU A 72 -0.39 12.21 5.97
N GLN A 73 -1.00 13.14 6.71
CA GLN A 73 -2.04 12.82 7.69
C GLN A 73 -3.23 12.11 7.02
N CYS A 74 -3.73 12.64 5.90
CA CYS A 74 -4.80 11.99 5.12
C CYS A 74 -4.39 10.58 4.68
N ALA A 75 -3.20 10.44 4.10
CA ALA A 75 -2.70 9.16 3.61
C ALA A 75 -2.58 8.12 4.73
N PHE A 76 -2.06 8.49 5.89
CA PHE A 76 -1.94 7.59 7.04
C PHE A 76 -3.29 7.15 7.59
N MET A 77 -4.25 8.07 7.72
CA MET A 77 -5.60 7.73 8.18
C MET A 77 -6.32 6.82 7.17
N THR A 78 -6.24 7.17 5.89
CA THR A 78 -6.86 6.39 4.81
C THR A 78 -6.28 4.99 4.74
N ALA A 79 -4.95 4.86 4.85
CA ALA A 79 -4.30 3.55 4.86
C ALA A 79 -4.63 2.72 6.10
N PHE A 80 -4.73 3.35 7.28
CA PHE A 80 -5.04 2.66 8.52
C PHE A 80 -6.49 2.17 8.56
N PHE A 81 -7.46 3.04 8.27
CA PHE A 81 -8.89 2.68 8.30
C PHE A 81 -9.34 1.90 7.08
N GLY A 82 -8.71 2.09 5.93
CA GLY A 82 -8.93 1.31 4.72
C GLY A 82 -8.13 0.00 4.66
N PHE A 83 -7.30 -0.28 5.67
CA PHE A 83 -6.39 -1.44 5.72
C PHE A 83 -5.52 -1.60 4.46
N LEU A 84 -5.10 -0.47 3.89
CA LEU A 84 -4.39 -0.41 2.61
C LEU A 84 -2.90 -0.66 2.78
N ARG A 85 -2.31 -1.34 1.81
CA ARG A 85 -0.85 -1.39 1.66
C ARG A 85 -0.40 -0.18 0.85
N CYS A 86 0.80 0.33 1.12
CA CYS A 86 1.34 1.46 0.34
C CYS A 86 1.24 1.22 -1.17
N GLY A 87 1.51 0.00 -1.65
CA GLY A 87 1.46 -0.31 -3.08
C GLY A 87 0.07 -0.34 -3.72
N GLU A 88 -1.01 -0.08 -2.97
CA GLU A 88 -2.40 -0.02 -3.47
C GLU A 88 -2.88 1.43 -3.66
N PHE A 89 -2.28 2.40 -2.97
CA PHE A 89 -2.69 3.82 -3.05
C PHE A 89 -1.54 4.78 -3.34
N THR A 90 -0.30 4.29 -3.45
CA THR A 90 0.89 5.09 -3.84
C THR A 90 1.38 4.72 -5.23
N CYS A 91 1.98 5.70 -5.92
CA CYS A 91 2.58 5.48 -7.24
C CYS A 91 3.97 4.86 -7.12
N LYS A 92 4.24 3.85 -7.95
CA LYS A 92 5.58 3.24 -8.04
C LYS A 92 6.54 4.08 -8.89
N THR A 93 6.01 4.72 -9.92
CA THR A 93 6.73 5.61 -10.83
C THR A 93 5.90 6.86 -11.05
N LYS A 94 6.54 7.97 -11.46
CA LYS A 94 5.85 9.23 -11.71
C LYS A 94 4.70 9.08 -12.70
N ASP A 95 4.83 8.21 -13.69
CA ASP A 95 3.87 8.03 -14.78
C ASP A 95 2.78 6.96 -14.51
N ASP A 96 2.73 6.36 -13.31
CA ASP A 96 1.80 5.25 -13.00
C ASP A 96 0.39 5.74 -12.58
N TYR A 97 -0.10 6.84 -13.17
CA TYR A 97 -1.37 7.48 -12.80
C TYR A 97 -2.59 6.55 -12.98
N LEU A 98 -2.47 5.53 -13.83
CA LEU A 98 -3.54 4.57 -14.12
C LEU A 98 -3.82 3.63 -12.95
N ASN A 99 -2.80 3.34 -12.12
CA ASN A 99 -2.93 2.41 -11.00
C ASN A 99 -2.91 3.10 -9.62
N CYS A 100 -2.73 4.43 -9.60
CA CYS A 100 -2.75 5.21 -8.37
C CYS A 100 -4.14 5.72 -8.03
N VAL A 101 -4.35 5.91 -6.73
CA VAL A 101 -5.46 6.69 -6.20
C VAL A 101 -5.23 8.15 -6.56
N ILE A 102 -6.20 8.74 -7.26
CA ILE A 102 -6.30 10.18 -7.49
C ILE A 102 -7.43 10.76 -6.64
N ILE A 103 -7.54 12.09 -6.63
CA ILE A 103 -8.57 12.78 -5.86
C ILE A 103 -9.98 12.47 -6.38
N ASP A 104 -10.14 12.32 -7.70
CA ASP A 104 -11.42 11.96 -8.31
C ASP A 104 -11.90 10.56 -7.90
N ASP A 105 -11.00 9.73 -7.36
CA ASP A 105 -11.35 8.42 -6.81
C ASP A 105 -11.93 8.54 -5.37
N VAL A 106 -12.04 9.76 -4.81
CA VAL A 106 -12.56 10.03 -3.46
C VAL A 106 -13.89 10.76 -3.53
N GLU A 107 -14.93 10.14 -3.00
CA GLU A 107 -16.28 10.72 -2.91
C GLU A 107 -16.66 10.94 -1.45
N ILE A 108 -16.94 12.19 -1.06
CA ILE A 108 -17.36 12.52 0.31
C ILE A 108 -18.89 12.56 0.38
N SER A 109 -19.47 11.93 1.40
CA SER A 109 -20.91 12.00 1.69
C SER A 109 -21.34 13.43 1.99
N LEU A 110 -22.55 13.81 1.57
CA LEU A 110 -23.14 15.13 1.84
C LEU A 110 -23.23 15.44 3.34
N LEU A 111 -23.44 14.41 4.16
CA LEU A 111 -23.50 14.52 5.62
C LEU A 111 -22.12 14.59 6.28
N HIS A 112 -21.04 14.45 5.50
CA HIS A 112 -19.65 14.43 5.97
C HIS A 112 -19.38 13.36 7.06
N ASP A 113 -20.18 12.30 7.06
CA ASP A 113 -20.11 11.17 7.99
C ASP A 113 -19.21 10.04 7.46
N ARG A 114 -18.94 10.04 6.16
CA ARG A 114 -18.11 9.03 5.48
C ARG A 114 -17.53 9.56 4.18
N PHE A 115 -16.48 8.91 3.70
CA PHE A 115 -16.02 9.02 2.32
C PHE A 115 -15.81 7.63 1.71
N VAL A 116 -15.96 7.54 0.40
CA VAL A 116 -15.73 6.34 -0.41
C VAL A 116 -14.45 6.55 -1.20
N LEU A 117 -13.55 5.57 -1.12
CA LEU A 117 -12.32 5.50 -1.89
C LEU A 117 -12.44 4.40 -2.95
N LYS A 118 -12.28 4.77 -4.22
CA LYS A 118 -12.28 3.86 -5.37
C LYS A 118 -10.84 3.42 -5.69
N LEU A 119 -10.51 2.18 -5.36
CA LEU A 119 -9.24 1.58 -5.77
C LEU A 119 -9.38 0.98 -7.17
N LYS A 120 -8.59 1.45 -8.12
CA LYS A 120 -8.57 0.91 -9.50
C LYS A 120 -7.97 -0.49 -9.58
N THR A 121 -7.01 -0.80 -8.70
CA THR A 121 -6.40 -2.12 -8.62
C THR A 121 -6.21 -2.55 -7.17
N SER A 122 -6.50 -3.81 -6.88
CA SER A 122 -6.18 -4.42 -5.60
C SER A 122 -5.50 -5.76 -5.80
N LYS A 123 -4.55 -6.11 -4.93
CA LYS A 123 -3.92 -7.44 -4.96
C LYS A 123 -4.89 -8.57 -4.60
N THR A 124 -5.97 -8.23 -3.88
CA THR A 124 -7.03 -9.18 -3.52
C THR A 124 -8.14 -9.22 -4.57
N ASP A 125 -8.02 -8.43 -5.64
CA ASP A 125 -8.94 -8.43 -6.76
C ASP A 125 -8.34 -9.24 -7.92
N PRO A 126 -8.68 -10.54 -8.04
CA PRO A 126 -8.16 -11.40 -9.09
C PRO A 126 -8.58 -10.95 -10.50
N PHE A 127 -9.62 -10.12 -10.62
CA PHE A 127 -10.17 -9.67 -11.91
C PHE A 127 -9.85 -8.20 -12.24
N ARG A 128 -9.22 -7.45 -11.32
CA ARG A 128 -8.87 -6.02 -11.47
C ARG A 128 -10.07 -5.13 -11.87
N LEU A 129 -11.24 -5.42 -11.34
CA LEU A 129 -12.45 -4.62 -11.51
C LEU A 129 -12.48 -3.39 -10.59
N GLY A 130 -11.58 -3.33 -9.62
CA GLY A 130 -11.51 -2.27 -8.62
C GLY A 130 -12.35 -2.57 -7.39
N VAL A 131 -12.07 -1.85 -6.30
CA VAL A 131 -12.73 -2.03 -5.01
C VAL A 131 -13.09 -0.68 -4.42
N GLU A 132 -14.32 -0.55 -3.94
CA GLU A 132 -14.78 0.61 -3.18
C GLU A 132 -14.62 0.36 -1.68
N ILE A 133 -13.97 1.31 -1.00
CA ILE A 133 -13.73 1.25 0.43
C ILE A 133 -14.42 2.44 1.07
N THR A 134 -15.38 2.16 1.95
CA THR A 134 -16.07 3.19 2.73
C THR A 134 -15.35 3.40 4.05
N ILE A 135 -14.92 4.63 4.32
CA ILE A 135 -14.32 5.05 5.59
C ILE A 135 -15.29 6.00 6.29
N ASN A 136 -15.70 5.62 7.49
CA ASN A 136 -16.61 6.41 8.31
C ASN A 136 -15.85 7.39 9.21
N GLU A 137 -16.54 8.45 9.62
CA GLU A 137 -16.02 9.42 10.57
C GLU A 137 -15.85 8.77 11.95
N ASN A 138 -14.86 9.27 12.69
CA ASN A 138 -14.54 8.82 14.04
C ASN A 138 -14.21 10.03 14.91
N ASP A 139 -14.71 10.05 16.15
CA ASP A 139 -14.47 11.15 17.09
C ASP A 139 -12.99 11.38 17.41
N ILE A 140 -12.19 10.31 17.44
CA ILE A 140 -10.78 10.37 17.89
C ILE A 140 -9.86 10.87 16.79
N PHE A 141 -9.97 10.28 15.59
CA PHE A 141 -9.05 10.54 14.48
C PHE A 141 -9.62 11.48 13.43
N ARG A 142 -10.96 11.59 13.35
CA ARG A 142 -11.69 12.43 12.39
C ARG A 142 -11.20 12.31 10.93
N PRO A 143 -11.09 11.08 10.38
CA PRO A 143 -10.56 10.85 9.05
C PRO A 143 -11.33 11.57 7.93
N VAL A 144 -12.66 11.71 8.03
CA VAL A 144 -13.49 12.36 7.00
C VAL A 144 -13.26 13.87 7.04
N HIS A 145 -13.23 14.47 8.22
CA HIS A 145 -12.89 15.87 8.41
C HIS A 145 -11.52 16.23 7.82
N ILE A 146 -10.51 15.40 8.07
CA ILE A 146 -9.13 15.61 7.59
C ILE A 146 -9.06 15.47 6.06
N MET A 147 -9.73 14.47 5.48
CA MET A 147 -9.85 14.34 4.02
C MET A 147 -10.51 15.57 3.39
N ASN A 148 -11.64 16.02 3.95
CA ASN A 148 -12.33 17.23 3.47
C ASN A 148 -11.44 18.48 3.55
N LYS A 149 -10.67 18.62 4.64
CA LYS A 149 -9.71 19.72 4.79
C LYS A 149 -8.63 19.67 3.70
N TYR A 150 -8.12 18.49 3.38
CA TYR A 150 -7.13 18.31 2.31
C TYR A 150 -7.68 18.66 0.94
N LEU A 151 -8.88 18.19 0.60
CA LEU A 151 -9.53 18.51 -0.68
C LEU A 151 -9.78 20.01 -0.84
N LYS A 152 -10.28 20.67 0.21
CA LYS A 152 -10.48 22.13 0.23
C LYS A 152 -9.16 22.89 0.07
N TYR A 153 -8.13 22.46 0.79
CA TYR A 153 -6.83 23.13 0.72
C TYR A 153 -6.28 23.03 -0.70
N LYS A 154 -6.34 21.86 -1.34
CA LYS A 154 -5.89 21.68 -2.72
C LYS A 154 -6.65 22.55 -3.72
N HIS A 155 -7.98 22.63 -3.65
CA HIS A 155 -8.77 23.50 -4.53
C HIS A 155 -8.37 24.97 -4.43
N SER A 156 -7.89 25.42 -3.25
CA SER A 156 -7.39 26.78 -3.06
C SER A 156 -6.03 27.06 -3.71
N TRP A 157 -5.26 26.05 -4.14
CA TRP A 157 -3.98 26.23 -4.85
C TRP A 157 -4.12 26.18 -6.37
N GLU A 158 -5.26 25.73 -6.89
CA GLU A 158 -5.55 25.65 -8.33
C GLU A 158 -6.29 26.89 -8.86
N LEU A 159 -6.59 27.86 -7.98
CA LEU A 159 -7.11 29.20 -8.29
C LEU A 159 -6.02 30.25 -8.09
#